data_AF-A0A3D4WU22-F1
#
_entry.id   AF-A0A3D4WU22-F1
#
_cell.length_a   1.000
_cell.length_b   1.000
_cell.length_c   1.000
_cell.angle_alpha   90.00
_cell.angle_beta   90.00
_cell.angle_gamma   90.00
#
_symmetry.space_group_name_H-M   'P 1'
#
loop_
_entity.id
_entity.type
_entity.pdbx_description
1 polymer ?
#
loop_
_entity_poly.entity_id
_entity_poly.type
_entity_poly.pdbx_seq_one_letter_code
_entity_poly.pdbx_strand_id
1 'polypeptide(L)'
;MSNSRLGRRRFLGTAASAAVATVATTSAIPSAVSAAPAASRRREPGGPAAFRWLGTSGWRIDIGAKTVLVDPYLSRFSTGLFTGAFNPATKLTVDATRIAGHPGTPHTILVTHTHWDHYNDVPHIAKQSGARVFGTLTAYHLGLAYGLPTTQLSPVKGGEVLDFGDYTVEVVASLHSRNGSYSMAFPGVRPAVPTKPETIADLPEGDTLAFQVTPRGGPSVFFMGASDFVERNLAGLAPDVAMIAVPNTDASHEYVPRLLAALDRPATVVPVHWDNFETTLTNPPPVTTNDQARLDKFLAAVRDFAPRTQILLPQYLTPYTFA
;
A
#
# COMPACT_ATOMS: atom_id res chain seq x y z
N MET A 1 51.66 -27.84 -9.85
CA MET A 1 51.29 -26.80 -10.83
C MET A 1 50.12 -26.00 -10.26
N SER A 2 50.38 -24.70 -10.08
CA SER A 2 49.48 -23.52 -9.96
C SER A 2 48.08 -23.68 -10.57
N ASN A 3 46.96 -23.09 -10.10
CA ASN A 3 46.73 -21.89 -9.30
C ASN A 3 45.26 -21.88 -8.79
N SER A 4 45.02 -21.44 -7.56
CA SER A 4 43.71 -21.10 -6.98
C SER A 4 43.76 -19.66 -6.47
N ARG A 5 42.75 -18.83 -6.77
CA ARG A 5 42.63 -17.46 -6.25
C ARG A 5 41.22 -17.19 -5.72
N LEU A 6 41.06 -17.28 -4.40
CA LEU A 6 40.01 -16.64 -3.61
C LEU A 6 40.69 -15.86 -2.48
N GLY A 7 40.69 -14.53 -2.58
CA GLY A 7 41.27 -13.63 -1.59
C GLY A 7 40.24 -13.17 -0.55
N ARG A 8 40.36 -13.70 0.67
CA ARG A 8 39.77 -13.16 1.91
C ARG A 8 40.66 -12.05 2.48
N ARG A 9 40.08 -10.93 2.91
CA ARG A 9 40.42 -10.10 4.10
C ARG A 9 39.57 -8.81 4.06
N ARG A 10 38.50 -8.71 4.86
CA ARG A 10 38.44 -8.02 6.17
C ARG A 10 39.04 -6.61 6.17
N PHE A 11 38.19 -5.60 6.31
CA PHE A 11 38.53 -4.33 6.96
C PHE A 11 37.40 -3.93 7.92
N LEU A 12 37.67 -4.12 9.21
CA LEU A 12 37.06 -3.47 10.36
C LEU A 12 38.23 -3.11 11.27
N GLY A 13 38.34 -1.86 11.71
CA GLY A 13 39.31 -1.49 12.75
C GLY A 13 39.74 -0.04 12.78
N THR A 14 39.08 0.71 13.68
CA THR A 14 39.67 1.66 14.66
C THR A 14 40.27 2.98 14.21
N ALA A 15 39.70 4.03 14.81
CA ALA A 15 40.25 5.35 15.02
C ALA A 15 41.52 5.32 15.89
N ALA A 16 42.49 6.17 15.54
CA ALA A 16 43.36 6.88 16.49
C ALA A 16 44.09 8.04 15.79
N SER A 17 43.95 9.20 16.41
CA SER A 17 44.76 10.44 16.44
C SER A 17 46.04 10.53 15.59
N ALA A 18 46.13 11.62 14.82
CA ALA A 18 47.41 12.15 14.34
C ALA A 18 47.45 13.68 14.53
N ALA A 19 48.64 14.15 14.89
CA ALA A 19 48.94 15.44 15.48
C ALA A 19 48.86 16.63 14.51
N VAL A 20 48.69 17.80 15.12
CA VAL A 20 48.66 19.14 14.53
C VAL A 20 49.98 19.48 13.85
N ALA A 21 49.90 19.91 12.59
CA ALA A 21 50.91 20.76 11.95
C ALA A 21 50.18 21.92 11.25
N THR A 22 50.25 23.11 11.85
CA THR A 22 49.70 24.35 11.32
C THR A 22 50.57 24.88 10.19
N VAL A 23 50.06 24.83 8.96
CA VAL A 23 50.52 25.67 7.85
C VAL A 23 49.45 26.72 7.61
N ALA A 24 49.77 27.97 7.91
CA ALA A 24 48.90 29.11 7.69
C ALA A 24 48.90 29.47 6.19
N THR A 25 47.92 28.96 5.44
CA THR A 25 47.56 29.50 4.14
C THR A 25 46.36 30.43 4.32
N THR A 26 46.59 31.73 4.12
CA THR A 26 45.52 32.75 4.06
C THR A 26 44.70 32.53 2.79
N SER A 27 43.68 31.67 2.88
CA SER A 27 42.64 31.57 1.86
C SER A 27 41.61 32.65 2.14
N ALA A 28 41.56 33.66 1.27
CA ALA A 28 40.52 34.67 1.27
C ALA A 28 39.15 33.98 1.09
N ILE A 29 38.29 34.09 2.09
CA ILE A 29 36.91 33.61 2.04
C ILE A 29 36.15 34.55 1.10
N PRO A 30 35.59 34.09 -0.02
CA PRO A 30 34.71 34.93 -0.82
C PRO A 30 33.47 35.24 0.01
N SER A 31 33.18 36.54 0.16
CA SER A 31 32.00 37.07 0.85
C SER A 31 30.74 36.34 0.37
N ALA A 32 29.98 35.82 1.33
CA ALA A 32 28.70 35.19 1.09
C ALA A 32 27.77 36.19 0.39
N VAL A 33 27.49 35.93 -0.90
CA VAL A 33 26.40 36.60 -1.59
C VAL A 33 25.12 36.14 -0.91
N SER A 34 24.47 37.05 -0.21
CA SER A 34 23.17 36.84 0.43
C SER A 34 22.17 36.42 -0.64
N ALA A 35 21.93 35.11 -0.77
CA ALA A 35 20.84 34.60 -1.56
C ALA A 35 19.53 35.09 -0.93
N ALA A 36 18.77 35.91 -1.66
CA ALA A 36 17.43 36.31 -1.25
C ALA A 36 16.62 35.04 -0.91
N PRO A 37 15.82 35.05 0.17
CA PRO A 37 15.01 33.90 0.51
C PRO A 37 14.11 33.62 -0.68
N ALA A 38 14.21 32.42 -1.25
CA ALA A 38 13.28 31.95 -2.25
C ALA A 38 11.88 32.13 -1.63
N ALA A 39 11.10 33.05 -2.19
CA ALA A 39 9.74 33.29 -1.73
C ALA A 39 9.05 31.93 -1.67
N SER A 40 8.68 31.50 -0.47
CA SER A 40 7.86 30.32 -0.28
C SER A 40 6.57 30.62 -1.04
N ARG A 41 6.45 30.14 -2.27
CA ARG A 41 5.16 30.12 -2.95
C ARG A 41 4.26 29.38 -1.99
N ARG A 42 3.34 30.11 -1.38
CA ARG A 42 2.28 29.54 -0.56
C ARG A 42 1.57 28.58 -1.49
N ARG A 43 1.93 27.30 -1.41
CA ARG A 43 1.29 26.25 -2.20
C ARG A 43 -0.17 26.29 -1.77
N GLU A 44 -1.04 26.57 -2.74
CA GLU A 44 -2.49 26.54 -2.57
C GLU A 44 -2.88 25.27 -1.78
N PRO A 45 -3.91 25.34 -0.91
CA PRO A 45 -4.48 24.14 -0.31
C PRO A 45 -4.71 23.07 -1.37
N GLY A 46 -4.42 21.81 -1.07
CA GLY A 46 -4.86 20.72 -1.92
C GLY A 46 -6.38 20.81 -2.04
N GLY A 47 -6.90 20.75 -3.26
CA GLY A 47 -8.34 20.75 -3.49
C GLY A 47 -9.03 19.60 -2.75
N PRO A 48 -10.37 19.65 -2.57
CA PRO A 48 -11.12 18.60 -1.89
C PRO A 48 -10.81 17.22 -2.52
N ALA A 49 -10.57 16.22 -1.67
CA ALA A 49 -10.28 14.86 -2.12
C ALA A 49 -11.56 14.01 -2.17
N ALA A 50 -11.74 13.27 -3.27
CA ALA A 50 -12.85 12.34 -3.45
C ALA A 50 -12.33 10.90 -3.49
N PHE A 51 -12.94 10.03 -2.69
CA PHE A 51 -12.56 8.63 -2.52
C PHE A 51 -13.63 7.75 -3.14
N ARG A 52 -13.25 6.77 -3.97
CA ARG A 52 -14.15 5.77 -4.54
C ARG A 52 -13.60 4.38 -4.28
N TRP A 53 -14.41 3.53 -3.66
CA TRP A 53 -14.04 2.16 -3.42
C TRP A 53 -14.15 1.35 -4.71
N LEU A 54 -13.11 0.60 -5.05
CA LEU A 54 -13.01 -0.24 -6.23
C LEU A 54 -13.33 -1.72 -5.93
N GLY A 55 -13.68 -2.04 -4.67
CA GLY A 55 -13.81 -3.40 -4.16
C GLY A 55 -12.50 -3.95 -3.60
N THR A 56 -12.55 -5.09 -2.90
CA THR A 56 -11.39 -5.63 -2.17
C THR A 56 -10.81 -4.55 -1.24
N SER A 57 -9.50 -4.31 -1.25
CA SER A 57 -8.85 -3.15 -0.61
C SER A 57 -8.59 -1.99 -1.58
N GLY A 58 -9.16 -2.04 -2.78
CA GLY A 58 -8.87 -1.11 -3.87
C GLY A 58 -9.57 0.24 -3.71
N TRP A 59 -8.83 1.33 -3.92
CA TRP A 59 -9.36 2.70 -3.87
C TRP A 59 -8.85 3.55 -5.02
N ARG A 60 -9.72 4.43 -5.50
CA ARG A 60 -9.34 5.61 -6.28
C ARG A 60 -9.51 6.87 -5.44
N ILE A 61 -8.48 7.70 -5.44
CA ILE A 61 -8.43 8.96 -4.70
C ILE A 61 -8.15 10.07 -5.71
N ASP A 62 -9.12 10.93 -5.96
CA ASP A 62 -8.93 12.13 -6.77
C ASP A 62 -8.58 13.30 -5.84
N ILE A 63 -7.40 13.90 -6.02
CA ILE A 63 -6.87 15.02 -5.24
C ILE A 63 -6.56 16.17 -6.21
N GLY A 64 -7.48 17.13 -6.33
CA GLY A 64 -7.40 18.16 -7.37
C GLY A 64 -7.36 17.52 -8.77
N ALA A 65 -6.27 17.75 -9.50
CA ALA A 65 -6.05 17.16 -10.83
C ALA A 65 -5.31 15.81 -10.82
N LYS A 66 -4.87 15.34 -9.64
CA LYS A 66 -4.09 14.10 -9.49
C LYS A 66 -5.00 12.95 -9.10
N THR A 67 -4.71 11.77 -9.60
CA THR A 67 -5.35 10.52 -9.18
C THR A 67 -4.31 9.59 -8.55
N VAL A 68 -4.63 9.07 -7.37
CA VAL A 68 -3.89 8.02 -6.67
C VAL A 68 -4.75 6.76 -6.64
N LEU A 69 -4.15 5.60 -6.92
CA LEU A 69 -4.80 4.31 -6.73
C LEU A 69 -4.12 3.56 -5.59
N VAL A 70 -4.91 2.81 -4.82
CA VAL A 70 -4.44 1.78 -3.89
C VAL A 70 -5.01 0.46 -4.37
N ASP A 71 -4.18 -0.58 -4.51
CA ASP A 71 -4.57 -1.96 -4.87
C ASP A 71 -5.71 -2.10 -5.91
N PRO A 72 -5.60 -1.48 -7.10
CA PRO A 72 -6.70 -1.50 -8.06
C PRO A 72 -6.86 -2.91 -8.68
N TYR A 73 -7.84 -3.69 -8.21
CA TYR A 73 -8.24 -4.97 -8.81
C TYR A 73 -9.68 -4.94 -9.34
N LEU A 74 -9.80 -4.85 -10.67
CA LEU A 74 -11.04 -4.65 -11.42
C LEU A 74 -11.36 -5.83 -12.35
N SER A 75 -10.36 -6.63 -12.73
CA SER A 75 -10.57 -7.82 -13.57
C SER A 75 -11.50 -8.83 -12.91
N ARG A 76 -11.36 -9.06 -11.60
CA ARG A 76 -12.31 -9.82 -10.77
C ARG A 76 -12.71 -11.15 -11.42
N PHE A 77 -11.70 -11.92 -11.82
CA PHE A 77 -11.87 -13.25 -12.43
C PHE A 77 -12.03 -14.31 -11.33
N SER A 78 -12.75 -15.40 -11.63
CA SER A 78 -12.96 -16.44 -10.63
C SER A 78 -11.74 -17.34 -10.47
N THR A 79 -11.34 -17.56 -9.23
CA THR A 79 -10.34 -18.56 -8.81
C THR A 79 -10.98 -19.76 -8.13
N GLY A 80 -12.30 -19.72 -7.91
CA GLY A 80 -13.05 -20.70 -7.14
C GLY A 80 -13.03 -20.46 -5.63
N LEU A 81 -12.44 -19.35 -5.16
CA LEU A 81 -12.30 -19.04 -3.74
C LEU A 81 -13.66 -18.99 -3.04
N PHE A 82 -14.63 -18.30 -3.65
CA PHE A 82 -15.96 -18.09 -3.08
C PHE A 82 -16.94 -19.24 -3.34
N THR A 83 -16.53 -20.27 -4.08
CA THR A 83 -17.37 -21.46 -4.39
C THR A 83 -16.86 -22.74 -3.74
N GLY A 84 -15.76 -22.68 -2.99
CA GLY A 84 -15.12 -23.85 -2.39
C GLY A 84 -14.30 -24.70 -3.37
N ALA A 85 -14.09 -24.21 -4.60
CA ALA A 85 -13.33 -24.88 -5.66
C ALA A 85 -12.01 -24.13 -5.96
N PHE A 86 -11.38 -23.55 -4.93
CA PHE A 86 -10.20 -22.72 -5.08
C PHE A 86 -9.06 -23.46 -5.80
N ASN A 87 -8.56 -22.85 -6.88
CA ASN A 87 -7.49 -23.41 -7.69
C ASN A 87 -6.28 -22.45 -7.73
N PRO A 88 -5.15 -22.78 -7.08
CA PRO A 88 -3.94 -21.96 -7.11
C PRO A 88 -3.28 -21.87 -8.50
N ALA A 89 -3.59 -22.80 -9.40
CA ALA A 89 -3.13 -22.79 -10.79
C ALA A 89 -4.03 -21.99 -11.74
N THR A 90 -5.03 -21.25 -11.21
CA THR A 90 -5.87 -20.36 -12.01
C THR A 90 -5.00 -19.37 -12.77
N LYS A 91 -5.17 -19.29 -14.10
CA LYS A 91 -4.41 -18.38 -14.95
C LYS A 91 -4.76 -16.93 -14.65
N LEU A 92 -3.74 -16.08 -14.58
CA LEU A 92 -3.91 -14.64 -14.45
C LEU A 92 -4.50 -14.10 -15.76
N THR A 93 -5.61 -13.38 -15.64
CA THR A 93 -6.24 -12.68 -16.76
C THR A 93 -6.42 -11.21 -16.42
N VAL A 94 -6.36 -10.37 -17.45
CA VAL A 94 -6.62 -8.93 -17.34
C VAL A 94 -7.81 -8.61 -18.24
N ASP A 95 -8.91 -8.16 -17.64
CA ASP A 95 -10.10 -7.73 -18.37
C ASP A 95 -10.03 -6.22 -18.61
N ALA A 96 -9.47 -5.82 -19.75
CA ALA A 96 -9.30 -4.41 -20.11
C ALA A 96 -10.63 -3.65 -20.21
N THR A 97 -11.73 -4.33 -20.53
CA THR A 97 -13.06 -3.71 -20.59
C THR A 97 -13.59 -3.41 -19.20
N ARG A 98 -13.42 -4.33 -18.24
CA ARG A 98 -13.76 -4.08 -16.83
C ARG A 98 -12.86 -3.03 -16.18
N ILE A 99 -11.60 -2.93 -16.60
CA ILE A 99 -10.68 -1.92 -16.09
C ILE A 99 -11.01 -0.52 -16.65
N ALA A 100 -11.45 -0.43 -17.91
CA ALA A 100 -11.63 0.84 -18.60
C ALA A 100 -12.51 1.83 -17.82
N GLY A 101 -12.02 3.07 -17.66
CA GLY A 101 -12.77 4.18 -17.09
C GLY A 101 -12.74 4.30 -15.56
N HIS A 102 -12.46 3.23 -14.81
CA HIS A 102 -12.40 3.32 -13.34
C HIS A 102 -11.10 3.99 -12.83
N PRO A 103 -9.89 3.62 -13.32
CA PRO A 103 -8.62 4.19 -12.85
C PRO A 103 -8.48 5.71 -13.03
N GLY A 104 -9.19 6.31 -13.99
CA GLY A 104 -8.96 7.71 -14.38
C GLY A 104 -7.58 7.88 -15.03
N THR A 105 -6.85 8.93 -14.61
CA THR A 105 -5.47 9.21 -15.05
C THR A 105 -4.51 9.13 -13.85
N PRO A 106 -4.23 7.92 -13.34
CA PRO A 106 -3.42 7.75 -12.16
C PRO A 106 -1.98 8.16 -12.42
N HIS A 107 -1.40 8.88 -11.45
CA HIS A 107 0.01 9.24 -11.43
C HIS A 107 0.79 8.35 -10.46
N THR A 108 0.10 7.85 -9.44
CA THR A 108 0.65 7.05 -8.35
C THR A 108 -0.25 5.83 -8.15
N ILE A 109 0.35 4.65 -8.07
CA ILE A 109 -0.31 3.41 -7.65
C ILE A 109 0.43 2.88 -6.43
N LEU A 110 -0.27 2.73 -5.32
CA LEU A 110 0.23 2.17 -4.07
C LEU A 110 -0.21 0.71 -3.98
N VAL A 111 0.75 -0.19 -3.79
CA VAL A 111 0.54 -1.63 -3.71
C VAL A 111 0.86 -2.10 -2.29
N THR A 112 -0.15 -2.60 -1.58
CA THR A 112 0.01 -3.07 -0.20
C THR A 112 0.81 -4.37 -0.17
N HIS A 113 0.49 -5.32 -1.04
CA HIS A 113 1.18 -6.59 -1.20
C HIS A 113 0.85 -7.21 -2.57
N THR A 114 1.48 -8.32 -2.92
CA THR A 114 1.51 -8.80 -4.31
C THR A 114 0.58 -9.95 -4.65
N HIS A 115 -0.41 -10.28 -3.81
CA HIS A 115 -1.45 -11.24 -4.19
C HIS A 115 -2.28 -10.75 -5.39
N TRP A 116 -2.92 -11.68 -6.09
CA TRP A 116 -3.59 -11.42 -7.36
C TRP A 116 -4.73 -10.41 -7.24
N ASP A 117 -5.47 -10.43 -6.12
CA ASP A 117 -6.59 -9.55 -5.80
C ASP A 117 -6.16 -8.12 -5.40
N HIS A 118 -4.86 -7.84 -5.37
CA HIS A 118 -4.28 -6.52 -5.11
C HIS A 118 -3.41 -6.02 -6.28
N TYR A 119 -2.67 -6.94 -6.92
CA TYR A 119 -1.59 -6.58 -7.84
C TYR A 119 -1.89 -6.88 -9.32
N ASN A 120 -2.77 -7.84 -9.65
CA ASN A 120 -2.89 -8.38 -11.01
C ASN A 120 -3.07 -7.31 -12.10
N ASP A 121 -3.88 -6.29 -11.85
CA ASP A 121 -4.16 -5.25 -12.84
C ASP A 121 -3.17 -4.08 -12.79
N VAL A 122 -2.33 -3.99 -11.75
CA VAL A 122 -1.40 -2.89 -11.54
C VAL A 122 -0.44 -2.71 -12.71
N PRO A 123 0.22 -3.76 -13.25
CA PRO A 123 1.11 -3.58 -14.41
C PRO A 123 0.38 -3.10 -15.67
N HIS A 124 -0.86 -3.55 -15.88
CA HIS A 124 -1.67 -3.12 -17.02
C HIS A 124 -2.03 -1.63 -16.92
N ILE A 125 -2.55 -1.21 -15.76
CA ILE A 125 -2.93 0.17 -15.49
C ILE A 125 -1.71 1.09 -15.59
N ALA A 126 -0.58 0.73 -14.95
CA ALA A 126 0.63 1.52 -14.97
C ALA A 126 1.18 1.70 -16.40
N LYS A 127 1.17 0.64 -17.22
CA LYS A 127 1.63 0.72 -18.62
C LYS A 127 0.78 1.66 -19.47
N GLN A 128 -0.53 1.71 -19.22
CA GLN A 128 -1.44 2.56 -19.97
C GLN A 128 -1.38 4.02 -19.53
N SER A 129 -1.24 4.29 -18.22
CA SER A 129 -1.32 5.65 -17.68
C SER A 129 0.02 6.35 -17.54
N GLY A 130 1.14 5.61 -17.53
CA GLY A 130 2.43 6.17 -17.13
C GLY A 130 2.61 6.31 -15.62
N ALA A 131 1.68 5.80 -14.80
CA ALA A 131 1.75 5.90 -13.34
C ALA A 131 3.02 5.27 -12.77
N ARG A 132 3.51 5.82 -11.67
CA ARG A 132 4.56 5.19 -10.86
C ARG A 132 3.93 4.27 -9.82
N VAL A 133 4.42 3.05 -9.76
CA VAL A 133 4.02 2.01 -8.80
C VAL A 133 4.97 2.03 -7.61
N PHE A 134 4.40 2.16 -6.42
CA PHE A 134 5.09 2.05 -5.14
C PHE A 134 4.62 0.78 -4.44
N GLY A 135 5.58 -0.05 -4.03
CA GLY A 135 5.31 -1.29 -3.32
C GLY A 135 6.61 -1.92 -2.85
N THR A 136 6.55 -3.13 -2.32
CA THR A 136 7.73 -3.84 -1.84
C THR A 136 8.74 -4.13 -2.96
N LEU A 137 9.93 -4.62 -2.60
CA LEU A 137 10.91 -5.06 -3.60
C LEU A 137 10.35 -6.21 -4.47
N THR A 138 9.44 -7.02 -3.95
CA THR A 138 8.72 -8.04 -4.73
C THR A 138 7.84 -7.39 -5.80
N ALA A 139 7.04 -6.36 -5.45
CA ALA A 139 6.21 -5.63 -6.41
C ALA A 139 7.05 -4.96 -7.51
N TYR A 140 8.23 -4.44 -7.14
CA TYR A 140 9.20 -3.87 -8.09
C TYR A 140 9.69 -4.92 -9.10
N HIS A 141 10.15 -6.08 -8.63
CA HIS A 141 10.65 -7.15 -9.50
C HIS A 141 9.56 -7.78 -10.37
N LEU A 142 8.35 -7.95 -9.85
CA LEU A 142 7.20 -8.37 -10.64
C LEU A 142 6.90 -7.35 -11.74
N GLY A 143 6.94 -6.05 -11.42
CA GLY A 143 6.72 -4.99 -12.41
C GLY A 143 7.70 -5.06 -13.58
N LEU A 144 8.98 -5.33 -13.29
CA LEU A 144 9.98 -5.58 -14.32
C LEU A 144 9.68 -6.84 -15.15
N ALA A 145 9.22 -7.93 -14.51
CA ALA A 145 8.82 -9.14 -15.22
C ALA A 145 7.59 -8.93 -16.13
N TYR A 146 6.72 -7.98 -15.79
CA TYR A 146 5.62 -7.51 -16.65
C TYR A 146 6.04 -6.48 -17.71
N GLY A 147 7.31 -6.07 -17.72
CA GLY A 147 7.87 -5.16 -18.72
C GLY A 147 7.66 -3.67 -18.43
N LEU A 148 7.39 -3.28 -17.18
CA LEU A 148 7.39 -1.88 -16.78
C LEU A 148 8.83 -1.33 -16.74
N PRO A 149 9.07 -0.09 -17.19
CA PRO A 149 10.37 0.54 -17.05
C PRO A 149 10.66 0.90 -15.58
N THR A 150 11.94 0.93 -15.20
CA THR A 150 12.37 1.29 -13.84
C THR A 150 11.92 2.70 -13.42
N THR A 151 11.67 3.60 -14.36
CA THR A 151 11.16 4.97 -14.10
C THR A 151 9.74 5.00 -13.55
N GLN A 152 8.97 3.92 -13.74
CA GLN A 152 7.62 3.71 -13.23
C GLN A 152 7.58 2.82 -11.98
N LEU A 153 8.72 2.40 -11.43
CA LEU A 153 8.76 1.47 -10.30
C LEU A 153 9.56 2.08 -9.15
N SER A 154 9.05 1.97 -7.93
CA SER A 154 9.70 2.50 -6.74
C SER A 154 9.53 1.54 -5.56
N PRO A 155 10.60 0.83 -5.16
CA PRO A 155 10.54 -0.07 -4.02
C PRO A 155 10.51 0.75 -2.72
N VAL A 156 9.60 0.39 -1.82
CA VAL A 156 9.46 0.94 -0.47
C VAL A 156 9.38 -0.20 0.55
N LYS A 157 9.64 0.09 1.83
CA LYS A 157 9.71 -0.94 2.88
C LYS A 157 8.87 -0.64 4.12
N GLY A 158 8.45 0.61 4.33
CA GLY A 158 7.85 1.09 5.56
C GLY A 158 8.77 2.06 6.31
N GLY A 159 8.20 3.16 6.78
CA GLY A 159 8.89 4.29 7.43
C GLY A 159 9.17 5.46 6.49
N GLU A 160 9.02 5.30 5.17
CA GLU A 160 9.17 6.40 4.23
C GLU A 160 8.00 7.39 4.31
N VAL A 161 8.31 8.69 4.24
CA VAL A 161 7.33 9.78 4.09
C VAL A 161 7.62 10.50 2.77
N LEU A 162 6.70 10.38 1.81
CA LEU A 162 6.88 10.82 0.44
C LEU A 162 5.99 12.03 0.13
N ASP A 163 6.56 13.16 -0.28
CA ASP A 163 5.83 14.37 -0.68
C ASP A 163 5.60 14.42 -2.20
N PHE A 164 4.32 14.46 -2.62
CA PHE A 164 3.89 14.55 -4.01
C PHE A 164 3.36 15.95 -4.37
N GLY A 165 3.61 16.94 -3.51
CA GLY A 165 3.10 18.29 -3.61
C GLY A 165 1.72 18.42 -2.99
N ASP A 166 0.69 17.91 -3.67
CA ASP A 166 -0.71 18.12 -3.27
C ASP A 166 -1.16 17.13 -2.19
N TYR A 167 -0.35 16.11 -1.91
CA TYR A 167 -0.56 15.12 -0.87
C TYR A 167 0.77 14.51 -0.43
N THR A 168 0.78 13.91 0.74
CA THR A 168 1.87 13.05 1.23
C THR A 168 1.41 11.60 1.29
N VAL A 169 2.38 10.69 1.23
CA VAL A 169 2.17 9.25 1.48
C VAL A 169 3.17 8.81 2.54
N GLU A 170 2.68 8.34 3.68
CA GLU A 170 3.48 7.63 4.67
C GLU A 170 3.33 6.13 4.42
N VAL A 171 4.46 5.45 4.24
CA VAL A 171 4.52 4.00 4.01
C VAL A 171 4.70 3.31 5.35
N VAL A 172 3.93 2.26 5.61
CA VAL A 172 3.94 1.55 6.89
C VAL A 172 4.23 0.07 6.64
N ALA A 173 5.29 -0.46 7.25
CA ALA A 173 5.53 -1.90 7.25
C ALA A 173 4.44 -2.59 8.08
N SER A 174 3.75 -3.57 7.49
CA SER A 174 2.59 -4.24 8.09
C SER A 174 2.74 -5.77 8.03
N LEU A 175 1.68 -6.50 8.38
CA LEU A 175 1.60 -7.96 8.32
C LEU A 175 0.40 -8.39 7.48
N HIS A 176 0.49 -9.55 6.84
CA HIS A 176 -0.63 -10.12 6.10
C HIS A 176 -1.65 -10.82 7.01
N SER A 177 -2.90 -10.93 6.53
CA SER A 177 -3.96 -11.77 7.09
C SER A 177 -3.49 -13.21 7.31
N ARG A 178 -3.83 -13.81 8.45
CA ARG A 178 -3.48 -15.19 8.80
C ARG A 178 -4.71 -16.10 8.85
N ASN A 179 -4.52 -17.40 8.64
CA ASN A 179 -5.53 -18.41 8.93
C ASN A 179 -5.44 -18.88 10.39
N GLY A 180 -6.37 -19.74 10.82
CA GLY A 180 -6.42 -20.26 12.19
C GLY A 180 -5.19 -21.07 12.65
N SER A 181 -4.31 -21.46 11.72
CA SER A 181 -3.03 -22.11 12.01
C SER A 181 -1.84 -21.14 11.96
N TYR A 182 -2.10 -19.83 11.97
CA TYR A 182 -1.11 -18.75 11.89
C TYR A 182 -0.25 -18.75 10.62
N SER A 183 -0.78 -19.33 9.54
CA SER A 183 -0.16 -19.35 8.21
C SER A 183 -0.95 -18.47 7.24
N MET A 184 -0.49 -18.38 6.00
CA MET A 184 -1.08 -17.54 4.95
C MET A 184 -1.00 -18.21 3.57
N ALA A 185 -1.83 -17.75 2.65
CA ALA A 185 -1.75 -18.15 1.25
C ALA A 185 -0.48 -17.58 0.61
N PHE A 186 0.10 -18.36 -0.31
CA PHE A 186 1.24 -17.98 -1.17
C PHE A 186 2.36 -17.19 -0.45
N PRO A 187 2.94 -17.72 0.65
CA PRO A 187 4.02 -17.01 1.35
C PRO A 187 5.27 -16.91 0.47
N GLY A 188 6.02 -15.82 0.62
CA GLY A 188 7.35 -15.67 0.04
C GLY A 188 7.58 -14.31 -0.62
N VAL A 189 8.80 -14.12 -1.10
CA VAL A 189 9.27 -12.89 -1.74
C VAL A 189 9.91 -13.17 -3.10
N ARG A 190 10.09 -12.13 -3.92
CA ARG A 190 10.90 -12.20 -5.14
C ARG A 190 12.14 -11.30 -4.98
N PRO A 191 13.30 -11.86 -4.59
CA PRO A 191 14.51 -11.08 -4.37
C PRO A 191 15.24 -10.70 -5.67
N ALA A 192 14.80 -11.22 -6.82
CA ALA A 192 15.26 -10.88 -8.16
C ALA A 192 14.07 -10.90 -9.13
N VAL A 193 14.25 -10.34 -10.34
CA VAL A 193 13.23 -10.36 -11.40
C VAL A 193 12.87 -11.80 -11.76
N PRO A 194 11.62 -12.25 -11.53
CA PRO A 194 11.19 -13.60 -11.87
C PRO A 194 10.85 -13.72 -13.36
N THR A 195 10.57 -14.94 -13.82
CA THR A 195 9.78 -15.12 -15.04
C THR A 195 8.42 -14.44 -14.88
N LYS A 196 7.83 -13.96 -15.98
CA LYS A 196 6.51 -13.34 -15.94
C LYS A 196 5.51 -14.31 -15.29
N PRO A 197 4.79 -13.91 -14.22
CA PRO A 197 3.78 -14.75 -13.58
C PRO A 197 2.69 -15.20 -14.56
N GLU A 198 2.24 -16.46 -14.42
CA GLU A 198 1.17 -17.02 -15.26
C GLU A 198 -0.08 -17.40 -14.47
N THR A 199 0.07 -17.75 -13.21
CA THR A 199 -1.00 -18.23 -12.32
C THR A 199 -1.07 -17.39 -11.03
N ILE A 200 -2.19 -17.46 -10.32
CA ILE A 200 -2.33 -16.73 -9.05
C ILE A 200 -1.27 -17.13 -8.01
N ALA A 201 -0.79 -18.38 -8.01
CA ALA A 201 0.27 -18.82 -7.11
C ALA A 201 1.66 -18.25 -7.43
N ASP A 202 1.87 -17.73 -8.65
CA ASP A 202 3.13 -17.10 -9.03
C ASP A 202 3.29 -15.70 -8.41
N LEU A 203 2.19 -15.13 -7.90
CA LEU A 203 2.06 -13.86 -7.19
C LEU A 203 2.06 -14.12 -5.67
N PRO A 204 3.23 -14.12 -4.99
CA PRO A 204 3.29 -14.37 -3.57
C PRO A 204 2.82 -13.15 -2.77
N GLU A 205 2.74 -13.24 -1.45
CA GLU A 205 2.52 -12.07 -0.59
C GLU A 205 3.54 -10.97 -0.88
N GLY A 206 4.83 -11.28 -0.85
CA GLY A 206 5.87 -10.31 -1.18
C GLY A 206 6.16 -9.28 -0.10
N ASP A 207 5.94 -9.59 1.18
CA ASP A 207 5.80 -8.66 2.31
C ASP A 207 4.59 -7.73 2.18
N THR A 208 4.09 -7.23 3.31
CA THR A 208 2.86 -6.44 3.38
C THR A 208 3.11 -5.02 3.90
N LEU A 209 2.48 -4.05 3.25
CA LEU A 209 2.47 -2.63 3.60
C LEU A 209 1.06 -2.14 3.91
N ALA A 210 0.99 -1.04 4.65
CA ALA A 210 -0.14 -0.15 4.71
C ALA A 210 0.31 1.26 4.30
N PHE A 211 -0.63 2.14 3.98
CA PHE A 211 -0.33 3.50 3.56
C PHE A 211 -1.22 4.51 4.29
N GLN A 212 -0.67 5.64 4.68
CA GLN A 212 -1.45 6.83 5.03
C GLN A 212 -1.29 7.87 3.92
N VAL A 213 -2.39 8.26 3.30
CA VAL A 213 -2.43 9.31 2.27
C VAL A 213 -3.09 10.54 2.87
N THR A 214 -2.40 11.68 2.81
CA THR A 214 -2.90 12.94 3.37
C THR A 214 -2.91 14.01 2.28
N PRO A 215 -4.07 14.34 1.69
CA PRO A 215 -4.25 15.53 0.86
C PRO A 215 -3.87 16.78 1.64
N ARG A 216 -3.19 17.74 0.99
CA ARG A 216 -2.72 18.96 1.63
C ARG A 216 -3.91 19.79 2.14
N GLY A 217 -4.04 19.93 3.46
CA GLY A 217 -5.16 20.64 4.08
C GLY A 217 -6.48 19.86 4.08
N GLY A 218 -6.43 18.56 3.77
CA GLY A 218 -7.54 17.62 3.93
C GLY A 218 -7.23 16.55 4.99
N PRO A 219 -8.13 15.56 5.14
CA PRO A 219 -8.00 14.52 6.15
C PRO A 219 -6.91 13.50 5.80
N SER A 220 -6.24 12.99 6.82
CA SER A 220 -5.36 11.84 6.73
C SER A 220 -6.17 10.54 6.63
N VAL A 221 -5.85 9.71 5.64
CA VAL A 221 -6.60 8.48 5.36
C VAL A 221 -5.65 7.29 5.32
N PHE A 222 -5.89 6.33 6.21
CA PHE A 222 -5.10 5.09 6.33
C PHE A 222 -5.73 3.95 5.52
N PHE A 223 -4.89 3.18 4.82
CA PHE A 223 -5.29 2.10 3.91
C PHE A 223 -4.59 0.79 4.27
N MET A 224 -5.39 -0.24 4.54
CA MET A 224 -4.92 -1.62 4.75
C MET A 224 -5.30 -2.54 3.59
N GLY A 225 -4.32 -3.31 3.11
CA GLY A 225 -4.54 -4.39 2.15
C GLY A 225 -4.87 -5.75 2.79
N ALA A 226 -4.50 -5.94 4.04
CA ALA A 226 -4.60 -7.22 4.74
C ALA A 226 -4.92 -6.98 6.23
N SER A 227 -5.39 -8.01 6.93
CA SER A 227 -6.01 -7.91 8.27
C SER A 227 -5.07 -8.29 9.42
N ASP A 228 -3.81 -7.87 9.32
CA ASP A 228 -2.86 -7.92 10.42
C ASP A 228 -1.94 -6.69 10.33
N PHE A 229 -1.20 -6.42 11.39
CA PHE A 229 -0.45 -5.19 11.51
C PHE A 229 0.69 -5.29 12.51
N VAL A 230 1.72 -4.48 12.29
CA VAL A 230 2.76 -4.23 13.30
C VAL A 230 2.31 -3.05 14.16
N GLU A 231 1.71 -3.34 15.30
CA GLU A 231 1.12 -2.34 16.22
C GLU A 231 2.03 -1.14 16.51
N ARG A 232 3.32 -1.39 16.73
CA ARG A 232 4.31 -0.34 17.02
C ARG A 232 4.58 0.61 15.85
N ASN A 233 4.35 0.15 14.61
CA ASN A 233 4.56 0.96 13.42
C ASN A 233 3.40 1.94 13.16
N LEU A 234 2.29 1.81 13.88
CA LEU A 234 1.13 2.70 13.76
C LEU A 234 1.17 3.87 14.73
N ALA A 235 2.09 3.84 15.71
CA ALA A 235 2.19 4.84 16.75
C ALA A 235 2.41 6.24 16.15
N GLY A 236 1.47 7.15 16.43
CA GLY A 236 1.53 8.55 15.98
C GLY A 236 0.93 8.82 14.60
N LEU A 237 0.46 7.80 13.86
CA LEU A 237 -0.23 8.03 12.57
C LEU A 237 -1.55 8.80 12.75
N ALA A 238 -2.34 8.41 13.75
CA ALA A 238 -3.61 9.03 14.16
C ALA A 238 -4.49 9.51 12.97
N PRO A 239 -4.86 8.61 12.03
CA PRO A 239 -5.62 9.01 10.85
C PRO A 239 -7.01 9.52 11.21
N ASP A 240 -7.55 10.43 10.41
CA ASP A 240 -8.95 10.85 10.51
C ASP A 240 -9.89 9.72 10.06
N VAL A 241 -9.47 8.97 9.05
CA VAL A 241 -10.22 7.86 8.44
C VAL A 241 -9.35 6.63 8.29
N ALA A 242 -9.84 5.46 8.72
CA ALA A 242 -9.15 4.19 8.54
C ALA A 242 -9.95 3.21 7.68
N MET A 243 -9.38 2.85 6.52
CA MET A 243 -9.87 1.79 5.63
C MET A 243 -9.27 0.46 6.08
N ILE A 244 -10.06 -0.35 6.81
CA ILE A 244 -9.58 -1.53 7.56
C ILE A 244 -10.02 -2.83 6.88
N ALA A 245 -9.06 -3.69 6.56
CA ALA A 245 -9.35 -5.00 5.96
C ALA A 245 -10.00 -5.96 6.99
N VAL A 246 -11.01 -6.68 6.51
CA VAL A 246 -11.87 -7.59 7.31
C VAL A 246 -11.57 -9.10 7.19
N PRO A 247 -10.94 -9.65 6.12
CA PRO A 247 -10.72 -11.10 6.00
C PRO A 247 -10.01 -11.69 7.21
N ASN A 248 -10.40 -12.86 7.71
CA ASN A 248 -9.70 -13.57 8.79
C ASN A 248 -9.32 -12.76 10.05
N THR A 249 -10.06 -11.69 10.36
CA THR A 249 -9.83 -10.86 11.57
C THR A 249 -9.99 -11.65 12.88
N ASP A 250 -10.66 -12.81 12.81
CA ASP A 250 -10.81 -13.79 13.89
C ASP A 250 -9.53 -14.60 14.19
N ALA A 251 -8.53 -14.58 13.31
CA ALA A 251 -7.24 -15.25 13.53
C ALA A 251 -6.22 -14.37 14.28
N SER A 252 -6.40 -13.05 14.26
CA SER A 252 -5.53 -12.07 14.90
C SER A 252 -6.04 -11.72 16.30
N HIS A 253 -5.23 -11.98 17.33
CA HIS A 253 -5.63 -11.75 18.73
C HIS A 253 -6.01 -10.29 18.96
N GLU A 254 -7.23 -10.07 19.45
CA GLU A 254 -7.82 -8.75 19.76
C GLU A 254 -7.64 -7.73 18.62
N TYR A 255 -7.85 -8.18 17.37
CA TYR A 255 -7.61 -7.37 16.17
C TYR A 255 -8.16 -5.94 16.26
N VAL A 256 -9.48 -5.79 16.50
CA VAL A 256 -10.12 -4.47 16.50
C VAL A 256 -9.66 -3.57 17.66
N PRO A 257 -9.70 -4.00 18.94
CA PRO A 257 -9.22 -3.17 20.04
C PRO A 257 -7.76 -2.70 19.86
N ARG A 258 -6.86 -3.61 19.49
CA ARG A 258 -5.44 -3.28 19.31
C ARG A 258 -5.21 -2.34 18.13
N LEU A 259 -5.85 -2.60 16.99
CA LEU A 259 -5.70 -1.77 15.80
C LEU A 259 -6.25 -0.36 16.04
N LEU A 260 -7.47 -0.24 16.56
CA LEU A 260 -8.08 1.07 16.80
C LEU A 260 -7.38 1.85 17.91
N ALA A 261 -6.81 1.19 18.93
CA ALA A 261 -5.97 1.87 19.90
C ALA A 261 -4.69 2.42 19.26
N ALA A 262 -4.03 1.63 18.41
CA ALA A 262 -2.78 2.01 17.76
C ALA A 262 -2.97 3.15 16.72
N LEU A 263 -4.15 3.21 16.09
CA LEU A 263 -4.56 4.30 15.19
C LEU A 263 -5.21 5.49 15.92
N ASP A 264 -5.15 5.54 17.25
CA ASP A 264 -5.75 6.59 18.09
C ASP A 264 -7.25 6.84 17.85
N ARG A 265 -8.01 5.75 17.66
CA ARG A 265 -9.48 5.75 17.53
C ARG A 265 -9.95 6.75 16.46
N PRO A 266 -9.66 6.48 15.17
CA PRO A 266 -10.02 7.36 14.06
C PRO A 266 -11.50 7.75 14.10
N ALA A 267 -11.81 8.96 13.64
CA ALA A 267 -13.19 9.47 13.65
C ALA A 267 -14.10 8.60 12.76
N THR A 268 -13.57 8.06 11.67
CA THR A 268 -14.29 7.16 10.77
C THR A 268 -13.52 5.87 10.50
N VAL A 269 -14.22 4.74 10.56
CA VAL A 269 -13.75 3.43 10.10
C VAL A 269 -14.57 2.99 8.89
N VAL A 270 -13.87 2.49 7.88
CA VAL A 270 -14.44 1.96 6.65
C VAL A 270 -13.96 0.51 6.49
N PRO A 271 -14.81 -0.51 6.71
CA PRO A 271 -14.43 -1.89 6.43
C PRO A 271 -14.24 -2.10 4.93
N VAL A 272 -13.16 -2.79 4.56
CA VAL A 272 -12.82 -3.16 3.17
C VAL A 272 -12.50 -4.66 3.08
N HIS A 273 -12.40 -5.18 1.84
CA HIS A 273 -12.05 -6.57 1.57
C HIS A 273 -13.03 -7.58 2.19
N TRP A 274 -14.29 -7.19 2.36
CA TRP A 274 -15.37 -8.07 2.83
C TRP A 274 -16.25 -8.56 1.67
N ASP A 275 -16.09 -8.00 0.47
CA ASP A 275 -16.88 -8.33 -0.70
C ASP A 275 -16.45 -9.65 -1.36
N ASN A 276 -17.37 -10.23 -2.13
CA ASN A 276 -17.03 -11.24 -3.11
C ASN A 276 -16.32 -10.57 -4.31
N PHE A 277 -14.99 -10.63 -4.30
CA PHE A 277 -14.16 -10.01 -5.32
C PHE A 277 -14.01 -10.79 -6.63
N GLU A 278 -14.76 -11.88 -6.82
CA GLU A 278 -14.82 -12.64 -8.09
C GLU A 278 -16.07 -12.33 -8.92
N THR A 279 -16.89 -11.35 -8.50
CA THR A 279 -18.08 -10.88 -9.25
C THR A 279 -17.88 -9.47 -9.80
N THR A 280 -18.76 -9.00 -10.68
CA THR A 280 -18.75 -7.61 -11.16
C THR A 280 -19.02 -6.60 -10.04
N LEU A 281 -18.63 -5.34 -10.25
CA LEU A 281 -18.93 -4.22 -9.35
C LEU A 281 -20.42 -3.85 -9.43
N THR A 282 -21.25 -4.58 -8.69
CA THR A 282 -22.70 -4.36 -8.59
C THR A 282 -23.05 -3.94 -7.17
N ASN A 283 -23.81 -2.85 -7.02
CA ASN A 283 -24.31 -2.39 -5.73
C ASN A 283 -25.72 -2.97 -5.45
N PRO A 284 -26.05 -3.35 -4.19
CA PRO A 284 -25.14 -3.42 -3.05
C PRO A 284 -24.03 -4.48 -3.27
N PRO A 285 -22.81 -4.27 -2.73
CA PRO A 285 -21.69 -5.20 -2.94
C PRO A 285 -22.06 -6.63 -2.53
N PRO A 286 -21.82 -7.63 -3.39
CA PRO A 286 -22.11 -9.02 -3.06
C PRO A 286 -21.13 -9.51 -1.99
N VAL A 287 -21.63 -10.37 -1.11
CA VAL A 287 -20.90 -10.91 0.04
C VAL A 287 -21.40 -12.33 0.31
N THR A 288 -20.51 -13.24 0.73
CA THR A 288 -20.92 -14.59 1.11
C THR A 288 -21.49 -14.60 2.52
N THR A 289 -22.25 -15.65 2.89
CA THR A 289 -22.78 -15.78 4.25
C THR A 289 -21.68 -15.74 5.32
N ASN A 290 -20.53 -16.37 5.07
CA ASN A 290 -19.42 -16.41 6.03
C ASN A 290 -18.73 -15.05 6.14
N ASP A 291 -18.52 -14.36 5.02
CA ASP A 291 -17.89 -13.04 5.03
C ASP A 291 -18.81 -11.98 5.63
N GLN A 292 -20.13 -12.09 5.43
CA GLN A 292 -21.12 -11.25 6.11
C GLN A 292 -21.05 -11.45 7.63
N ALA A 293 -21.02 -12.70 8.11
CA ALA A 293 -20.91 -12.98 9.53
C ALA A 293 -19.60 -12.45 10.15
N ARG A 294 -18.50 -12.48 9.38
CA ARG A 294 -17.21 -11.89 9.81
C ARG A 294 -17.28 -10.36 9.85
N LEU A 295 -17.87 -9.74 8.82
CA LEU A 295 -18.11 -8.30 8.78
C LEU A 295 -18.97 -7.86 9.98
N ASP A 296 -20.06 -8.56 10.28
CA ASP A 296 -20.95 -8.23 11.40
C ASP A 296 -20.21 -8.27 12.74
N LYS A 297 -19.34 -9.28 12.96
CA LYS A 297 -18.48 -9.37 14.15
C LYS A 297 -17.48 -8.22 14.23
N PHE A 298 -16.84 -7.87 13.12
CA PHE A 298 -15.94 -6.73 13.05
C PHE A 298 -16.69 -5.42 13.41
N LEU A 299 -17.85 -5.20 12.81
CA LEU A 299 -18.68 -4.02 13.06
C LEU A 299 -19.15 -3.92 14.51
N ALA A 300 -19.53 -5.04 15.14
CA ALA A 300 -19.87 -5.09 16.55
C ALA A 300 -18.66 -4.71 17.43
N ALA A 301 -17.49 -5.29 17.17
CA ALA A 301 -16.27 -4.98 17.92
C ALA A 301 -15.85 -3.50 17.81
N VAL A 302 -16.04 -2.86 16.64
CA VAL A 302 -15.79 -1.42 16.48
C VAL A 302 -16.74 -0.60 17.36
N ARG A 303 -18.04 -0.92 17.34
CA ARG A 303 -19.06 -0.22 18.16
C ARG A 303 -18.78 -0.36 19.65
N ASP A 304 -18.35 -1.54 20.09
CA ASP A 304 -18.07 -1.82 21.49
C ASP A 304 -16.80 -1.09 21.97
N PHE A 305 -15.71 -1.12 21.18
CA PHE A 305 -14.43 -0.55 21.58
C PHE A 305 -14.34 0.97 21.39
N ALA A 306 -14.94 1.49 20.32
CA ALA A 306 -14.88 2.89 19.92
C ALA A 306 -16.27 3.43 19.55
N PRO A 307 -17.19 3.59 20.53
CA PRO A 307 -18.59 3.95 20.26
C PRO A 307 -18.80 5.34 19.64
N ARG A 308 -17.76 6.18 19.62
CA ARG A 308 -17.78 7.51 18.95
C ARG A 308 -17.27 7.47 17.51
N THR A 309 -16.59 6.40 17.10
CA THR A 309 -16.12 6.21 15.74
C THR A 309 -17.30 5.91 14.83
N GLN A 310 -17.44 6.69 13.76
CA GLN A 310 -18.43 6.42 12.74
C GLN A 310 -18.01 5.23 11.88
N ILE A 311 -18.96 4.39 11.52
CA ILE A 311 -18.76 3.27 10.59
C ILE A 311 -19.41 3.66 9.27
N LEU A 312 -18.61 3.72 8.21
CA LEU A 312 -19.10 3.89 6.84
C LEU A 312 -18.91 2.59 6.07
N LEU A 313 -19.99 1.90 5.73
CA LEU A 313 -19.94 0.74 4.85
C LEU A 313 -19.89 1.22 3.40
N PRO A 314 -18.78 0.99 2.65
CA PRO A 314 -18.62 1.56 1.33
C PRO A 314 -19.48 0.83 0.29
N GLN A 315 -19.90 1.57 -0.73
CA GLN A 315 -20.48 1.06 -1.96
C GLN A 315 -19.49 1.26 -3.11
N TYR A 316 -19.52 0.38 -4.11
CA TYR A 316 -18.61 0.48 -5.24
C TYR A 316 -18.83 1.78 -5.99
N LEU A 317 -17.72 2.44 -6.35
CA LEU A 317 -17.67 3.62 -7.21
C LEU A 317 -18.42 4.86 -6.70
N THR A 318 -19.06 4.77 -5.53
CA THR A 318 -19.70 5.90 -4.86
C THR A 318 -18.63 6.88 -4.39
N PRO A 319 -18.73 8.18 -4.74
CA PRO A 319 -17.78 9.18 -4.27
C PRO A 319 -18.05 9.54 -2.81
N TYR A 320 -16.99 9.50 -2.01
CA TYR A 320 -16.97 9.93 -0.61
C TYR A 320 -16.02 11.10 -0.43
N THR A 321 -16.39 12.03 0.45
CA THR A 321 -15.54 13.11 0.94
C THR A 321 -15.51 13.03 2.46
N PHE A 322 -14.34 13.18 3.04
CA PHE A 322 -14.16 13.22 4.50
C PHE A 322 -13.74 14.64 4.90
N ALA A 323 -14.07 15.02 6.14
CA ALA A 323 -13.82 16.35 6.70
C ALA A 323 -13.01 16.22 7.98
#